data_AF-A0A9R0V6H8-F1
#
_entry.id   AF-A0A9R0V6H8-F1
#
_cell.length_a   1.000
_cell.length_b   1.000
_cell.length_c   1.000
_cell.angle_alpha   90.00
_cell.angle_beta   90.00
_cell.angle_gamma   90.00
#
_symmetry.space_group_name_H-M   'P 1'
#
loop_
_entity.id
_entity.type
_entity.pdbx_description
1 polymer ?
#
loop_
_entity_poly.entity_id
_entity_poly.type
_entity_poly.pdbx_seq_one_letter_code
_entity_poly.pdbx_strand_id
1 'polypeptide(L)'
;MASSGEVHRSLQAVAQRLRWTYAILWQLCPDQGALVWAEGHYNGAIKTRKTVQPAVAQAQAPAPAAEAADQARSRQLRELFDSLAREAAAGGGTGFRDVHGCAQEARRPSAALAPEDLTETEWFYLMSASYSFPPGVGLPGRAFARGGHVWLSRANEVDSKAFSRAILARSAGIKVFPL
;
A
#
# COMPACT_ATOMS: atom_id res chain seq x y z
N MET A 1 -23.02 -5.17 7.01
CA MET A 1 -21.69 -4.75 6.52
C MET A 1 -20.70 -5.82 6.97
N ALA A 2 -19.86 -6.33 6.07
CA ALA A 2 -18.83 -7.29 6.46
C ALA A 2 -17.88 -6.64 7.49
N SER A 3 -17.43 -7.41 8.46
CA SER A 3 -16.41 -6.96 9.41
C SER A 3 -15.08 -6.70 8.68
N SER A 4 -14.25 -5.77 9.18
CA SER A 4 -12.92 -5.51 8.59
C SER A 4 -12.09 -6.81 8.44
N GLY A 5 -12.23 -7.75 9.39
CA GLY A 5 -11.59 -9.06 9.31
C GLY A 5 -12.13 -10.00 8.23
N GLU A 6 -13.37 -9.85 7.77
CA GLU A 6 -13.91 -10.59 6.62
C GLU A 6 -13.41 -10.02 5.29
N VAL A 7 -13.42 -8.69 5.17
CA VAL A 7 -12.92 -7.98 3.98
C VAL A 7 -11.45 -8.31 3.75
N HIS A 8 -10.62 -8.24 4.80
CA HIS A 8 -9.21 -8.58 4.70
C HIS A 8 -8.99 -10.03 4.22
N ARG A 9 -9.73 -11.00 4.79
CA ARG A 9 -9.66 -12.41 4.37
C ARG A 9 -10.05 -12.60 2.91
N SER A 10 -11.06 -11.88 2.42
CA SER A 10 -11.43 -11.92 1.00
C SER A 10 -10.33 -11.36 0.11
N LEU A 11 -9.72 -10.23 0.48
CA LEU A 11 -8.61 -9.64 -0.28
C LEU A 11 -7.38 -10.56 -0.32
N GLN A 12 -7.04 -11.17 0.82
CA GLN A 12 -6.00 -12.19 0.94
C GLN A 12 -6.27 -13.37 -0.01
N ALA A 13 -7.47 -13.95 0.06
CA ALA A 13 -7.84 -15.10 -0.76
C ALA A 13 -7.74 -14.81 -2.26
N VAL A 14 -8.16 -13.62 -2.69
CA VAL A 14 -8.04 -13.17 -4.09
C VAL A 14 -6.58 -13.00 -4.49
N ALA A 15 -5.77 -12.32 -3.67
CA ALA A 15 -4.36 -12.07 -3.95
C ALA A 15 -3.57 -13.38 -4.08
N GLN A 16 -3.81 -14.34 -3.19
CA GLN A 16 -3.16 -15.65 -3.22
C GLN A 16 -3.60 -16.48 -4.42
N ARG A 17 -4.92 -16.59 -4.65
CA ARG A 17 -5.49 -17.39 -5.74
C ARG A 17 -5.02 -16.91 -7.11
N LEU A 18 -4.91 -15.60 -7.29
CA LEU A 18 -4.50 -14.99 -8.56
C LEU A 18 -2.99 -14.69 -8.62
N ARG A 19 -2.25 -15.03 -7.55
CA ARG A 19 -0.81 -14.73 -7.40
C ARG A 19 -0.49 -13.26 -7.64
N TRP A 20 -1.37 -12.38 -7.17
CA TRP A 20 -1.17 -10.94 -7.21
C TRP A 20 -0.25 -10.49 -6.08
N THR A 21 0.52 -9.43 -6.34
CA THR A 21 1.44 -8.83 -5.36
C THR A 21 0.69 -8.16 -4.21
N TYR A 22 -0.51 -7.64 -4.46
CA TYR A 22 -1.40 -7.11 -3.42
C TYR A 22 -2.83 -6.96 -3.95
N ALA A 23 -3.78 -6.70 -3.06
CA ALA A 23 -5.15 -6.29 -3.36
C ALA A 23 -5.54 -5.11 -2.44
N ILE A 24 -6.29 -4.13 -2.94
CA ILE A 24 -6.72 -2.94 -2.19
C ILE A 24 -8.22 -2.73 -2.40
N LEU A 25 -8.94 -2.45 -1.32
CA LEU A 25 -10.30 -1.96 -1.36
C LEU A 25 -10.32 -0.44 -1.26
N TRP A 26 -10.90 0.18 -2.29
CA TRP A 26 -11.23 1.61 -2.31
C TRP A 26 -12.69 1.80 -1.90
N GLN A 27 -12.95 2.69 -0.94
CA GLN A 27 -14.30 2.97 -0.46
C GLN A 27 -14.62 4.45 -0.56
N LEU A 28 -15.87 4.77 -0.92
CA LEU A 28 -16.34 6.15 -0.97
C LEU A 28 -16.35 6.72 0.45
N CYS A 29 -15.64 7.83 0.65
CA CYS A 29 -15.73 8.66 1.84
C CYS A 29 -16.66 9.85 1.55
N PRO A 30 -17.86 9.92 2.17
CA PRO A 30 -18.82 10.99 1.90
C PRO A 30 -18.24 12.39 2.13
N ASP A 31 -17.49 12.57 3.22
CA ASP A 31 -16.91 13.86 3.61
C ASP A 31 -15.86 14.37 2.62
N GLN A 32 -15.17 13.46 1.92
CA GLN A 32 -14.16 13.80 0.93
C GLN A 32 -14.69 13.79 -0.51
N GLY A 33 -15.90 13.29 -0.74
CA GLY A 33 -16.48 13.12 -2.08
C GLY A 33 -15.64 12.22 -3.00
N ALA A 34 -14.78 11.37 -2.44
CA ALA A 34 -13.80 10.59 -3.17
C ALA A 34 -13.63 9.18 -2.59
N LEU A 35 -13.19 8.26 -3.44
CA LEU A 35 -12.74 6.94 -3.02
C LEU A 35 -11.39 7.06 -2.33
N VAL A 36 -11.27 6.49 -1.14
CA VAL A 36 -10.04 6.44 -0.34
C VAL A 36 -9.69 4.99 -0.01
N TRP A 37 -8.44 4.75 0.38
CA TRP A 37 -8.03 3.42 0.80
C TRP A 37 -8.75 3.03 2.09
N ALA A 38 -9.60 2.01 2.00
CA ALA A 38 -10.29 1.43 3.15
C ALA A 38 -9.55 0.22 3.74
N GLU A 39 -9.15 -0.74 2.90
CA GLU A 39 -8.48 -1.97 3.34
C GLU A 39 -7.49 -2.47 2.28
N GLY A 40 -6.52 -3.30 2.66
CA GLY A 40 -5.58 -3.90 1.72
C GLY A 40 -4.89 -5.17 2.22
N HIS A 41 -4.38 -5.96 1.29
CA HIS A 41 -3.55 -7.14 1.55
C HIS A 41 -2.31 -7.12 0.65
N TYR A 42 -1.13 -7.15 1.24
CA TYR A 42 0.15 -7.31 0.54
C TYR A 42 0.58 -8.79 0.54
N ASN A 43 0.94 -9.30 -0.63
CA ASN A 43 1.33 -10.69 -0.92
C ASN A 43 2.62 -10.73 -1.78
N GLY A 44 3.43 -9.67 -1.70
CA GLY A 44 4.61 -9.48 -2.54
C GLY A 44 5.92 -9.83 -1.84
N ALA A 45 7.04 -9.58 -2.52
CA ALA A 45 8.36 -9.78 -1.90
C ALA A 45 8.56 -8.85 -0.70
N ILE A 46 9.22 -9.36 0.35
CA ILE A 46 9.50 -8.61 1.58
C ILE A 46 11.00 -8.50 1.76
N LYS A 47 11.50 -7.29 2.04
CA LYS A 47 12.89 -7.09 2.47
C LYS A 47 12.98 -7.29 3.99
N THR A 48 13.86 -8.20 4.40
CA THR A 48 14.23 -8.39 5.81
C THR A 48 15.72 -8.06 5.97
N ARG A 49 16.14 -7.68 7.19
CA ARG A 49 17.49 -7.18 7.51
C ARG A 49 18.67 -8.10 7.11
N LYS A 50 18.40 -9.34 6.67
CA LYS A 50 19.43 -10.30 6.20
C LYS A 50 19.27 -10.72 4.73
N THR A 51 18.06 -10.68 4.15
CA THR A 51 17.80 -11.08 2.74
C THR A 51 16.43 -10.55 2.26
N VAL A 52 16.28 -10.26 0.97
CA VAL A 52 14.97 -10.11 0.31
C VAL A 52 14.34 -11.49 0.16
N GLN A 53 13.18 -11.70 0.78
CA GLN A 53 12.41 -12.93 0.66
C GLN A 53 11.38 -12.78 -0.46
N PRO A 54 11.41 -13.66 -1.48
CA PRO A 54 10.39 -13.64 -2.53
C PRO A 54 9.07 -14.21 -2.00
N ALA A 55 7.93 -13.78 -2.55
CA ALA A 55 6.60 -14.28 -2.16
C ALA A 55 6.48 -15.82 -2.26
N VAL A 56 7.23 -16.45 -3.18
CA VAL A 56 7.29 -17.91 -3.31
C VAL A 56 7.96 -18.62 -2.12
N ALA A 57 8.84 -17.94 -1.37
CA ALA A 57 9.46 -18.51 -0.16
C ALA A 57 8.49 -18.50 1.02
N GLN A 58 7.60 -17.49 1.10
CA GLN A 58 6.49 -17.49 2.06
C GLN A 58 5.46 -18.57 1.76
N ALA A 59 5.23 -18.87 0.48
CA ALA A 59 4.34 -19.95 0.05
C ALA A 59 4.84 -21.38 0.42
N GLN A 60 6.10 -21.52 0.86
CA GLN A 60 6.67 -22.79 1.34
C GLN A 60 6.46 -22.99 2.86
N ALA A 61 6.05 -21.96 3.59
CA ALA A 61 5.67 -22.08 4.99
C ALA A 61 4.29 -22.75 5.13
N PRO A 62 3.95 -23.33 6.29
CA PRO A 62 2.61 -23.83 6.54
C PRO A 62 1.58 -22.72 6.26
N ALA A 63 0.52 -23.03 5.50
CA ALA A 63 -0.49 -22.06 5.07
C ALA A 63 -0.92 -21.06 6.17
N PRO A 64 -1.34 -21.48 7.38
CA PRO A 64 -1.78 -20.52 8.41
C PRO A 64 -0.66 -19.60 8.92
N ALA A 65 0.61 -20.03 8.86
CA ALA A 65 1.75 -19.21 9.28
C ALA A 65 2.15 -18.19 8.21
N ALA A 66 2.08 -18.56 6.93
CA ALA A 66 2.29 -17.64 5.81
C ALA A 66 1.23 -16.53 5.80
N GLU A 67 -0.04 -16.91 5.95
CA GLU A 67 -1.17 -15.98 6.00
C GLU A 67 -1.05 -14.97 7.15
N ALA A 68 -0.66 -15.43 8.34
CA ALA A 68 -0.44 -14.55 9.49
C ALA A 68 0.72 -13.57 9.26
N ALA A 69 1.77 -14.00 8.55
CA ALA A 69 2.92 -13.16 8.22
C ALA A 69 2.59 -12.07 7.19
N ASP A 70 1.85 -12.42 6.13
CA ASP A 70 1.40 -11.47 5.09
C ASP A 70 0.46 -10.40 5.67
N GLN A 71 -0.45 -10.85 6.53
CA GLN A 71 -1.32 -9.93 7.26
C GLN A 71 -0.52 -9.02 8.19
N ALA A 72 0.46 -9.57 8.92
CA ALA A 72 1.33 -8.75 9.77
C ALA A 72 2.10 -7.72 8.94
N ARG A 73 2.63 -8.09 7.77
CA ARG A 73 3.32 -7.14 6.90
C ARG A 73 2.40 -6.04 6.39
N SER A 74 1.19 -6.40 5.96
CA SER A 74 0.18 -5.47 5.48
C SER A 74 -0.14 -4.41 6.54
N ARG A 75 -0.27 -4.82 7.82
CA ARG A 75 -0.46 -3.91 8.96
C ARG A 75 0.74 -2.99 9.18
N GLN A 76 1.97 -3.54 9.17
CA GLN A 76 3.17 -2.73 9.36
C GLN A 76 3.32 -1.64 8.28
N LEU A 77 3.01 -1.96 7.02
CA LEU A 77 3.04 -0.98 5.92
C LEU A 77 1.99 0.13 6.12
N ARG A 78 0.81 -0.22 6.62
CA ARG A 78 -0.25 0.76 6.94
C ARG A 78 0.15 1.68 8.09
N GLU A 79 0.67 1.11 9.18
CA GLU A 79 1.12 1.88 10.34
C GLU A 79 2.27 2.85 9.98
N LEU A 80 3.21 2.40 9.12
CA LEU A 80 4.27 3.24 8.61
C LEU A 80 3.72 4.41 7.80
N PHE A 81 2.76 4.16 6.90
CA PHE A 81 2.10 5.22 6.14
C PHE A 81 1.45 6.26 7.08
N ASP A 82 0.70 5.80 8.08
CA ASP A 82 0.01 6.69 9.02
C ASP A 82 1.01 7.53 9.84
N SER A 83 2.18 6.97 10.19
CA SER A 83 3.27 7.72 10.83
C SER A 83 3.81 8.82 9.93
N LEU A 84 4.16 8.49 8.68
CA LEU A 84 4.69 9.44 7.70
C LEU A 84 3.68 10.54 7.39
N ALA A 85 2.39 10.22 7.29
CA ALA A 85 1.33 11.18 7.06
C ALA A 85 1.18 12.17 8.23
N ARG A 86 1.30 11.70 9.48
CA ARG A 86 1.30 12.55 10.67
C ARG A 86 2.52 13.46 10.73
N GLU A 87 3.71 12.94 10.44
CA GLU A 87 4.94 13.72 10.38
C GLU A 87 4.86 14.82 9.30
N ALA A 88 4.35 14.48 8.11
CA ALA A 88 4.14 15.45 7.03
C ALA A 88 3.12 16.54 7.43
N ALA A 89 2.05 16.20 8.14
CA ALA A 89 1.07 17.16 8.64
C ALA A 89 1.63 18.06 9.77
N ALA A 90 2.55 17.53 10.60
CA ALA A 90 3.23 18.29 11.64
C ALA A 90 4.37 19.18 11.11
N GLY A 91 4.93 18.84 9.94
CA GLY A 91 6.11 19.46 9.34
C GLY A 91 5.87 20.74 8.52
N GLY A 92 4.76 21.46 8.71
CA GLY A 92 4.43 22.71 8.01
C GLY A 92 5.32 23.94 8.32
N GLY A 93 6.56 23.75 8.78
CA GLY A 93 7.48 24.84 9.10
C GLY A 93 8.90 24.56 8.58
N THR A 94 9.26 25.17 7.46
CA THR A 94 10.67 25.41 7.12
C THR A 94 11.23 26.41 8.13
N GLY A 95 12.05 25.92 9.06
CA GLY A 95 12.73 26.78 10.02
C GLY A 95 13.94 26.04 10.56
N PHE A 96 15.11 26.44 10.07
CA PHE A 96 16.41 26.28 10.73
C PHE A 96 16.22 26.25 12.26
N ARG A 97 16.53 25.11 12.91
CA ARG A 97 16.63 25.05 14.37
C ARG A 97 17.99 24.52 14.76
N ASP A 98 18.63 25.42 15.48
CA ASP A 98 19.95 25.39 16.09
C ASP A 98 20.30 24.13 16.87
N VAL A 99 21.62 23.94 16.91
CA VAL A 99 22.40 23.15 17.85
C VAL A 99 21.85 23.28 19.28
N HIS A 100 21.50 22.14 19.89
CA HIS A 100 21.05 21.91 21.29
C HIS A 100 19.58 22.17 21.65
N GLY A 101 18.83 21.08 21.88
CA GLY A 101 17.61 21.12 22.72
C GLY A 101 16.65 19.94 22.53
N CYS A 102 16.71 18.96 23.44
CA CYS A 102 15.80 17.82 23.61
C CYS A 102 15.36 17.08 22.34
N ALA A 103 16.20 16.15 21.90
CA ALA A 103 15.79 15.01 21.09
C ALA A 103 14.77 14.18 21.89
N GLN A 104 13.50 14.57 21.82
CA GLN A 104 12.41 13.62 22.02
C GLN A 104 12.34 12.79 20.73
N GLU A 105 13.34 11.92 20.57
CA GLU A 105 13.15 10.66 19.88
C GLU A 105 11.94 10.03 20.56
N ALA A 106 10.75 10.28 20.00
CA ALA A 106 9.62 9.40 20.20
C ALA A 106 10.20 8.03 19.86
N ARG A 107 10.52 7.24 20.90
CA ARG A 107 11.20 5.94 20.81
C ARG A 107 10.63 5.24 19.59
N ARG A 108 11.37 5.25 18.46
CA ARG A 108 11.01 4.41 17.32
C ARG A 108 10.88 3.02 17.93
N PRO A 109 9.71 2.37 17.85
CA PRO A 109 9.64 0.97 18.24
C PRO A 109 10.76 0.29 17.47
N SER A 110 11.68 -0.40 18.15
CA SER A 110 12.84 -1.05 17.53
C SER A 110 12.45 -2.12 16.48
N ALA A 111 11.14 -2.35 16.32
CA ALA A 111 10.47 -3.22 15.35
C ALA A 111 9.72 -2.47 14.23
N ALA A 112 9.72 -1.13 14.21
CA ALA A 112 9.04 -0.34 13.18
C ALA A 112 9.87 -0.35 11.88
N LEU A 113 9.22 -0.69 10.77
CA LEU A 113 9.86 -0.67 9.45
C LEU A 113 10.26 0.76 9.11
N ALA A 114 11.50 0.93 8.66
CA ALA A 114 11.94 2.20 8.10
C ALA A 114 11.67 2.24 6.58
N PRO A 115 11.41 3.40 5.97
CA PRO A 115 11.23 3.53 4.51
C PRO A 115 12.34 2.87 3.68
N GLU A 116 13.59 2.95 4.14
CA GLU A 116 14.79 2.36 3.51
C GLU A 116 14.83 0.81 3.55
N ASP A 117 14.02 0.20 4.42
CA ASP A 117 13.92 -1.26 4.58
C ASP A 117 12.81 -1.87 3.71
N LEU A 118 12.20 -1.09 2.82
CA LEU A 118 11.17 -1.55 1.90
C LEU A 118 11.73 -1.94 0.53
N THR A 119 11.16 -2.97 -0.07
CA THR A 119 11.27 -3.22 -1.51
C THR A 119 10.48 -2.16 -2.29
N GLU A 120 10.76 -2.04 -3.59
CA GLU A 120 10.01 -1.13 -4.47
C GLU A 120 8.51 -1.46 -4.51
N THR A 121 8.15 -2.75 -4.46
CA THR A 121 6.74 -3.19 -4.45
C THR A 121 6.05 -2.87 -3.13
N GLU A 122 6.77 -2.93 -2.01
CA GLU A 122 6.24 -2.52 -0.70
C GLU A 122 6.05 -1.01 -0.64
N TRP A 123 7.04 -0.24 -1.11
CA TRP A 123 6.92 1.21 -1.22
C TRP A 123 5.75 1.61 -2.11
N PHE A 124 5.59 0.93 -3.26
CA PHE A 124 4.48 1.19 -4.17
C PHE A 124 3.11 0.86 -3.57
N TYR A 125 3.01 -0.27 -2.86
CA TYR A 125 1.81 -0.62 -2.13
C TYR A 125 1.50 0.46 -1.08
N LEU A 126 2.46 0.78 -0.22
CA LEU A 126 2.35 1.79 0.83
C LEU A 126 1.90 3.14 0.27
N MET A 127 2.56 3.62 -0.78
CA MET A 127 2.22 4.90 -1.43
C MET A 127 0.84 4.91 -2.07
N SER A 128 0.19 3.76 -2.28
CA SER A 128 -1.21 3.78 -2.71
C SER A 128 -2.09 4.51 -1.68
N ALA A 129 -1.74 4.50 -0.40
CA ALA A 129 -2.58 5.08 0.66
C ALA A 129 -2.69 6.60 0.59
N SER A 130 -1.77 7.28 -0.10
CA SER A 130 -1.84 8.72 -0.31
C SER A 130 -2.79 9.15 -1.43
N TYR A 131 -3.34 8.21 -2.21
CA TYR A 131 -4.21 8.54 -3.33
C TYR A 131 -5.68 8.59 -2.90
N SER A 132 -6.42 9.51 -3.51
CA SER A 132 -7.87 9.53 -3.50
C SER A 132 -8.38 9.68 -4.93
N PHE A 133 -9.57 9.14 -5.20
CA PHE A 133 -10.14 9.10 -6.54
C PHE A 133 -11.59 9.57 -6.52
N PRO A 134 -11.87 10.80 -6.97
CA PRO A 134 -13.24 11.22 -7.22
C PRO A 134 -13.95 10.27 -8.20
N PRO A 135 -15.27 10.08 -8.09
CA PRO A 135 -16.03 9.32 -9.07
C PRO A 135 -15.74 9.79 -10.51
N GLY A 136 -15.47 8.85 -11.41
CA GLY A 136 -15.11 9.09 -12.80
C GLY A 136 -13.64 9.42 -13.08
N VAL A 137 -12.81 9.62 -12.04
CA VAL A 137 -11.39 10.01 -12.16
C VAL A 137 -10.46 8.85 -11.81
N GLY A 138 -9.43 8.64 -12.64
CA GLY A 138 -8.52 7.51 -12.49
C GLY A 138 -9.22 6.15 -12.66
N LEU A 139 -8.48 5.06 -12.45
CA LEU A 139 -9.04 3.70 -12.61
C LEU A 139 -10.12 3.37 -11.56
N PRO A 140 -9.86 3.52 -10.24
CA PRO A 140 -10.89 3.23 -9.24
C PRO A 140 -12.14 4.10 -9.40
N GLY A 141 -11.96 5.40 -9.65
CA GLY A 141 -13.10 6.32 -9.80
C GLY A 141 -13.96 6.00 -11.04
N ARG A 142 -13.33 5.61 -12.16
CA ARG A 142 -14.07 5.18 -13.36
C ARG A 142 -14.81 3.86 -13.16
N ALA A 143 -14.16 2.89 -12.51
CA ALA A 143 -14.79 1.60 -12.19
C ALA A 143 -16.03 1.82 -11.32
N PHE A 144 -15.90 2.65 -10.28
CA PHE A 144 -17.00 3.02 -9.38
C PHE A 144 -18.14 3.74 -10.10
N ALA A 145 -17.83 4.79 -10.89
CA ALA A 145 -18.86 5.56 -11.59
C ALA A 145 -19.62 4.75 -12.66
N ARG A 146 -18.98 3.73 -13.24
CA ARG A 146 -19.59 2.83 -14.22
C ARG A 146 -20.29 1.62 -13.60
N GLY A 147 -20.09 1.35 -12.31
CA GLY A 147 -20.55 0.14 -11.64
C GLY A 147 -19.97 -1.14 -12.25
N GLY A 148 -18.73 -1.09 -12.77
CA GLY A 148 -18.14 -2.19 -13.53
C GLY A 148 -16.63 -2.34 -13.32
N HIS A 149 -16.06 -3.39 -13.90
CA HIS A 149 -14.64 -3.72 -13.77
C HIS A 149 -13.79 -2.95 -14.79
N VAL A 150 -12.59 -2.52 -14.38
CA VAL A 150 -11.62 -1.86 -15.27
C VAL A 150 -10.27 -2.55 -15.13
N TRP A 151 -9.63 -2.83 -16.27
CA TRP A 151 -8.38 -3.59 -16.32
C TRP A 151 -7.25 -2.73 -16.88
N LEU A 152 -6.11 -2.71 -16.20
CA LEU A 152 -4.89 -2.11 -16.73
C LEU A 152 -3.78 -3.15 -16.80
N SER A 153 -3.45 -3.54 -18.02
CA SER A 153 -2.28 -4.37 -18.34
C SER A 153 -1.10 -3.49 -18.73
N ARG A 154 0.11 -3.86 -18.31
CA ARG A 154 1.37 -3.12 -18.51
C ARG A 154 1.32 -1.71 -17.94
N ALA A 155 0.91 -1.58 -16.67
CA ALA A 155 0.81 -0.30 -15.98
C ALA A 155 2.13 0.51 -15.98
N ASN A 156 3.27 -0.19 -16.05
CA ASN A 156 4.62 0.36 -16.24
C ASN A 156 4.85 1.02 -17.60
N GLU A 157 4.00 0.80 -18.61
CA GLU A 157 4.15 1.30 -19.98
C GLU A 157 3.11 2.39 -20.32
N VAL A 158 2.12 2.57 -19.46
CA VAL A 158 0.99 3.49 -19.68
C VAL A 158 1.42 4.94 -19.45
N ASP A 159 0.80 5.87 -20.19
CA ASP A 159 1.02 7.31 -20.01
C ASP A 159 0.57 7.76 -18.61
N SER A 160 1.37 8.61 -17.94
CA SER A 160 1.05 9.13 -16.61
C SER A 160 -0.24 9.95 -16.56
N LYS A 161 -0.70 10.48 -17.70
CA LYS A 161 -2.00 11.14 -17.84
C LYS A 161 -3.18 10.15 -17.76
N ALA A 162 -2.98 8.90 -18.19
CA ALA A 162 -3.99 7.85 -18.14
C ALA A 162 -3.97 7.09 -16.80
N PHE A 163 -2.79 6.98 -16.19
CA PHE A 163 -2.59 6.36 -14.90
C PHE A 163 -1.60 7.19 -14.09
N SER A 164 -2.09 7.96 -13.12
CA SER A 164 -1.27 8.88 -12.29
C SER A 164 -0.12 8.19 -11.55
N ARG A 165 -0.19 6.86 -11.44
CA ARG A 165 0.80 5.99 -10.80
C ARG A 165 1.76 5.32 -11.78
N ALA A 166 1.69 5.59 -13.08
CA ALA A 166 2.51 4.93 -14.10
C ALA A 166 4.01 5.11 -13.86
N ILE A 167 4.42 6.27 -13.34
CA ILE A 167 5.82 6.55 -13.02
C ILE A 167 6.29 5.68 -11.85
N LEU A 168 5.52 5.63 -10.77
CA LEU A 168 5.80 4.77 -9.61
C LEU A 168 5.71 3.27 -9.97
N ALA A 169 4.81 2.89 -10.86
CA ALA A 169 4.66 1.51 -11.31
C ALA A 169 5.84 1.07 -12.20
N ARG A 170 6.36 2.00 -13.01
CA ARG A 170 7.54 1.79 -13.85
C ARG A 170 8.80 1.64 -13.02
N SER A 171 8.98 2.48 -11.99
CA SER A 171 10.13 2.37 -11.08
C SER A 171 10.09 1.07 -10.27
N ALA A 172 8.91 0.51 -9.99
CA ALA A 172 8.75 -0.72 -9.22
C ALA A 172 8.59 -2.00 -10.08
N GLY A 173 8.72 -1.90 -11.41
CA GLY A 173 8.58 -3.05 -12.32
C GLY A 173 7.19 -3.70 -12.36
N ILE A 174 6.14 -2.99 -11.96
CA ILE A 174 4.78 -3.53 -11.80
C ILE A 174 4.07 -3.62 -13.15
N LYS A 175 3.76 -4.86 -13.56
CA LYS A 175 3.21 -5.17 -14.89
C LYS A 175 1.68 -5.18 -14.95
N VAL A 176 0.97 -5.41 -13.85
CA VAL A 176 -0.51 -5.52 -13.87
C VAL A 176 -1.08 -4.85 -12.62
N PHE A 177 -2.14 -4.06 -12.80
CA PHE A 177 -2.87 -3.40 -11.72
C PHE A 177 -4.37 -3.74 -11.85
N PRO A 178 -4.86 -4.77 -11.14
CA PRO A 178 -6.29 -5.05 -11.07
C PRO A 178 -6.94 -4.25 -9.94
N LEU A 179 -8.14 -3.70 -10.19
CA LEU A 179 -9.05 -3.12 -9.21
C LEU A 179 -10.46 -3.66 -9.43
#